data_AF-A0Y8R1-F1
#
_entry.id   AF-A0Y8R1-F1
#
_cell.length_a   1.000
_cell.length_b   1.000
_cell.length_c   1.000
_cell.angle_alpha   90.00
_cell.angle_beta   90.00
_cell.angle_gamma   90.00
#
_symmetry.space_group_name_H-M   'P 1'
#
loop_
_entity.id
_entity.type
_entity.pdbx_description
1 polymer ?
#
loop_
_entity_poly.entity_id
_entity_poly.type
_entity_poly.pdbx_seq_one_letter_code
_entity_poly.pdbx_strand_id
1 'polypeptide(L)' 'MDIRKVKKLIELLEESNINEIEIKEGEESVRISRNTTTQASQHNANSPADITTISSSRKSPTQ' A
#
# COMPACT_ATOMS: atom_id res chain seq x y z
N MET A 1 -14.72 -7.54 -12.52
CA MET A 1 -15.83 -6.74 -11.95
C MET A 1 -16.04 -5.49 -12.79
N ASP A 2 -17.24 -5.21 -13.31
CA ASP A 2 -17.47 -4.08 -14.24
C ASP A 2 -17.59 -2.72 -13.55
N ILE A 3 -17.17 -1.65 -14.23
CA ILE A 3 -17.37 -0.26 -13.77
C ILE A 3 -18.85 0.08 -13.51
N ARG A 4 -19.79 -0.59 -14.19
CA ARG A 4 -21.24 -0.46 -13.95
C ARG A 4 -21.66 -1.01 -12.57
N LYS A 5 -21.08 -2.14 -12.14
CA LYS A 5 -21.31 -2.71 -10.80
C LYS A 5 -20.68 -1.80 -9.73
N VAL A 6 -19.46 -1.32 -9.96
CA VAL A 6 -18.75 -0.41 -9.05
C VAL A 6 -19.55 0.87 -8.78
N LYS A 7 -20.09 1.52 -9.82
CA LYS A 7 -20.93 2.72 -9.66
C LYS A 7 -22.15 2.48 -8.78
N LYS A 8 -22.85 1.36 -8.99
CA LYS A 8 -24.01 1.00 -8.17
C LYS A 8 -23.62 0.76 -6.71
N LEU A 9 -22.43 0.18 -6.46
CA LEU A 9 -21.95 0.01 -5.10
C LEU A 9 -21.59 1.34 -4.42
N ILE A 10 -21.09 2.32 -5.18
CA ILE A 10 -20.85 3.68 -4.66
C ILE A 10 -22.17 4.33 -4.27
N GLU A 11 -23.19 4.31 -5.14
CA GLU A 11 -24.53 4.84 -4.83
C GLU A 11 -25.12 4.16 -3.59
N LEU A 12 -25.10 2.82 -3.53
CA LEU A 12 -25.59 2.08 -2.37
C LEU A 12 -24.79 2.39 -1.10
N LEU A 13 -23.48 2.54 -1.22
CA LEU A 13 -22.61 2.89 -0.10
C LEU A 13 -22.82 4.33 0.35
N GLU A 14 -23.27 5.27 -0.49
CA GLU A 14 -23.62 6.64 -0.08
C GLU A 14 -25.00 6.69 0.58
N GLU A 15 -25.99 5.98 0.03
CA GLU A 15 -27.37 5.93 0.55
C GLU A 15 -27.51 5.13 1.85
N SER A 16 -26.61 4.19 2.11
CA SER A 16 -26.65 3.35 3.32
C SER A 16 -26.08 4.09 4.55
N ASN A 17 -25.87 3.41 5.67
CA ASN A 17 -25.04 3.90 6.80
C ASN A 17 -23.77 3.05 6.96
N ILE A 18 -23.30 2.49 5.85
CA ILE A 18 -22.18 1.54 5.78
C ILE A 18 -20.90 2.32 5.46
N ASN A 19 -19.84 2.05 6.23
CA ASN A 19 -18.56 2.74 6.05
C ASN A 19 -17.69 2.11 4.96
N GLU A 20 -17.85 0.82 4.70
CA GLU A 20 -17.02 0.06 3.76
C GLU A 20 -17.74 -1.18 3.21
N ILE A 21 -17.50 -1.49 1.93
CA ILE A 21 -17.94 -2.70 1.24
C ILE A 21 -16.75 -3.33 0.51
N GLU A 22 -16.50 -4.62 0.74
CA GLU A 22 -15.53 -5.43 0.00
C GLU A 22 -16.26 -6.60 -0.66
N ILE A 23 -16.01 -6.81 -1.96
CA ILE A 23 -16.57 -7.90 -2.74
C ILE A 23 -15.44 -8.64 -3.44
N LYS A 24 -15.48 -9.97 -3.39
CA LYS A 24 -14.57 -10.88 -4.10
C LYS A 24 -15.37 -11.71 -5.09
N GLU A 25 -14.92 -11.73 -6.34
CA GLU A 25 -15.53 -12.50 -7.43
C GLU A 25 -14.39 -13.21 -8.18
N GLY A 26 -14.20 -14.51 -7.89
CA GLY A 26 -13.04 -15.26 -8.39
C GLY A 26 -11.72 -14.70 -7.87
N GLU A 27 -10.86 -14.25 -8.78
CA GLU A 27 -9.55 -13.64 -8.49
C GLU A 27 -9.63 -12.11 -8.34
N GLU A 28 -10.75 -11.50 -8.73
CA GLU A 28 -10.94 -10.05 -8.63
C GLU A 28 -11.52 -9.66 -7.27
N SER A 29 -11.00 -8.56 -6.70
CA SER A 29 -11.52 -7.98 -5.46
C SER A 29 -11.68 -6.47 -5.62
N VAL A 30 -12.79 -5.94 -5.10
CA VAL A 30 -13.06 -4.49 -5.08
C VAL A 30 -13.45 -4.11 -3.66
N ARG A 31 -12.77 -3.10 -3.14
CA ARG A 31 -13.01 -2.50 -1.83
C ARG A 31 -13.37 -1.03 -2.03
N ILE A 32 -14.51 -0.63 -1.50
CA ILE A 32 -15.02 0.73 -1.55
C ILE A 32 -15.24 1.16 -0.11
N SER A 33 -14.56 2.22 0.30
CA SER A 33 -14.74 2.82 1.62
C SER A 33 -15.24 4.25 1.42
N ARG A 34 -16.11 4.72 2.30
CA ARG A 34 -16.37 6.17 2.39
C ARG A 34 -15.05 6.82 2.71
N ASN A 35 -14.70 7.86 1.97
CA ASN A 35 -13.51 8.66 2.25
C ASN A 35 -13.75 9.44 3.56
N THR A 36 -13.80 8.75 4.70
CA THR A 36 -13.58 9.38 5.99
C THR A 36 -12.17 9.92 5.90
N THR A 37 -11.99 11.20 6.16
CA THR A 37 -10.67 11.82 6.24
C THR A 37 -9.92 11.25 7.46
N THR A 38 -9.61 9.97 7.44
CA THR A 38 -8.55 9.38 8.23
C THR A 38 -7.30 9.75 7.46
N GLN A 39 -6.67 10.84 7.90
CA GLN A 39 -5.30 11.14 7.56
C GLN A 39 -4.48 9.89 7.89
N ALA A 40 -4.29 9.02 6.90
CA ALA A 40 -3.34 7.93 6.99
C ALA A 40 -1.98 8.62 7.03
N SER A 41 -1.45 8.76 8.24
CA SER A 41 -0.07 9.12 8.50
C SER A 41 0.79 8.29 7.56
N GLN A 42 1.34 8.95 6.54
CA GLN A 42 2.29 8.37 5.62
C GLN A 42 3.57 8.06 6.40
N HIS A 43 3.60 6.93 7.09
CA HIS A 43 4.84 6.36 7.59
C HIS A 43 5.44 5.54 6.46
N ASN A 44 5.98 6.27 5.49
CA ASN A 44 6.90 5.71 4.50
C ASN A 44 8.23 5.48 5.22
N ALA A 45 8.40 4.29 5.82
CA ALA A 45 9.66 3.86 6.39
C ALA A 45 10.60 3.41 5.25
N ASN A 46 11.08 4.40 4.49
CA ASN A 46 12.13 4.20 3.50
C ASN A 46 13.42 3.85 4.27
N SER A 47 13.88 2.61 4.17
CA SER A 47 15.14 2.15 4.78
C SER A 47 16.29 2.46 3.82
N PRO A 48 17.28 3.30 4.15
CA PRO A 48 18.49 3.39 3.34
C PRO A 48 19.42 2.24 3.72
N ALA A 49 19.55 1.27 2.83
CA ALA A 49 20.65 0.31 2.86
C ALA A 49 21.91 1.04 2.36
N ASP A 50 22.75 1.51 3.29
CA ASP A 50 24.03 2.14 2.97
C ASP A 50 25.05 1.07 2.56
N ILE A 51 25.10 0.87 1.24
CA ILE A 51 26.26 0.58 0.40
C ILE A 51 27.63 0.40 1.10
N THR A 52 28.07 -0.86 1.07
CA THR A 52 29.45 -1.38 1.03
C THR A 52 30.58 -0.35 0.93
N THR A 53 31.27 -0.08 2.04
CA THR A 53 32.61 0.54 2.04
C THR A 53 33.67 -0.55 1.81
N ILE A 54 34.16 -0.66 0.57
CA ILE A 54 35.40 -1.38 0.25
C ILE A 54 36.56 -0.51 0.75
N SER A 55 37.13 -0.86 1.89
CA SER A 55 38.43 -0.34 2.32
C SER A 55 39.54 -1.28 1.85
N SER A 56 40.17 -0.84 0.77
CA SER A 56 41.39 -1.35 0.20
C SER A 56 42.55 -1.38 1.21
N SER A 57 43.38 -2.42 1.07
CA SER A 57 44.84 -2.39 1.25
C SER A 57 45.44 -2.04 2.63
N ARG A 58 46.05 -3.06 3.27
CA ARG A 58 47.50 -2.99 3.56
C ARG A 58 48.10 -4.38 3.84
N LYS A 59 48.96 -4.77 2.92
CA LYS A 59 49.98 -5.82 2.98
C LYS A 59 50.88 -5.57 4.21
N SER A 60 50.95 -6.53 5.13
CA SER A 60 51.90 -6.51 6.25
C SER A 60 53.32 -6.88 5.75
N PRO A 61 54.36 -6.15 6.18
CA PRO A 61 55.73 -6.54 5.93
C PRO A 61 56.21 -7.56 6.97
N THR A 62 57.07 -8.44 6.48
CA THR A 62 57.93 -9.41 7.17
C THR A 62 58.54 -8.88 8.48
N GLN A 63 58.53 -9.73 9.51
CA GLN A 63 59.76 -10.02 10.25
C GLN A 63 59.85 -11.52 10.50
#